data_AF-A0A0G4IYG3-F1
#
_entry.id   AF-A0A0G4IYG3-F1
#
_cell.length_a   1.000
_cell.length_b   1.000
_cell.length_c   1.000
_cell.angle_alpha   90.00
_cell.angle_beta   90.00
_cell.angle_gamma   90.00
#
_symmetry.space_group_name_H-M   'P 1'
#
loop_
_entity.id
_entity.type
_entity.pdbx_description
1 polymer ?
#
loop_
_entity_poly.entity_id
_entity_poly.type
_entity_poly.pdbx_seq_one_letter_code
_entity_poly.pdbx_strand_id
1 'polypeptide(L)'
;MLFLVSLAATGHAALLHRLQYEGLRLYTMILFHCQLFLRSAEGCPFRIEDILTSLVSVNPDNGDVNCMGVKIKGKADGSFVPLMIWRCTDVPELCLVSHLLLWLSVSGITSGYLFPKKKGFSDCFDFTTFNNQLKKLLSDVVGRDDGRVWGTHTLRKTGYLLAIWGKGELGQIMLSARHKTVESAKRYYGSAAAFLKMISLQKRSALLTVDYTWEAIHMSDHRELVALNENPIGGLPDLFRHVRIFVENLVAQRVLARNKTRNIIALSQAILQARDQSIDTKIDNILALMQAKGFGD
;
A
#
# COMPACT_ATOMS: atom_id res chain seq x y z
N MET A 1 0.30 3.67 16.51
CA MET A 1 -0.25 4.69 15.59
C MET A 1 0.83 5.59 15.03
N LEU A 2 1.84 6.00 15.81
CA LEU A 2 3.02 6.76 15.33
C LEU A 2 3.82 6.12 14.18
N PHE A 3 3.74 4.79 14.02
CA PHE A 3 4.70 4.05 13.19
C PHE A 3 4.69 4.38 11.70
N LEU A 4 3.57 4.30 10.96
CA LEU A 4 3.55 4.59 9.51
C LEU A 4 3.77 6.09 9.21
N VAL A 5 3.30 6.95 10.11
CA VAL A 5 3.52 8.40 10.10
C VAL A 5 5.00 8.75 10.24
N SER A 6 5.70 8.12 11.19
CA SER A 6 7.15 8.21 11.32
C SER A 6 7.87 7.44 10.19
N LEU A 7 7.27 6.41 9.60
CA LEU A 7 7.85 5.65 8.48
C LEU A 7 7.89 6.44 7.18
N ALA A 8 6.82 7.17 6.87
CA ALA A 8 6.73 8.08 5.73
C ALA A 8 7.70 9.26 5.87
N ALA A 9 7.93 9.75 7.10
CA ALA A 9 8.87 10.84 7.36
C ALA A 9 10.35 10.41 7.45
N THR A 10 10.66 9.24 8.02
CA THR A 10 12.05 8.80 8.28
C THR A 10 12.30 7.29 8.18
N GLY A 11 11.27 6.45 8.15
CA GLY A 11 11.44 5.00 8.34
C GLY A 11 11.60 4.16 7.08
N HIS A 12 11.27 4.64 5.89
CA HIS A 12 11.60 3.91 4.65
C HIS A 12 13.13 3.74 4.51
N ALA A 13 13.90 4.81 4.78
CA ALA A 13 15.36 4.75 4.83
C ALA A 13 15.88 3.81 5.93
N ALA A 14 15.29 3.84 7.14
CA ALA A 14 15.72 3.01 8.26
C ALA A 14 15.48 1.50 8.04
N LEU A 15 14.40 1.13 7.34
CA LEU A 15 14.04 -0.25 7.01
C LEU A 15 14.89 -0.84 5.88
N LEU A 16 15.11 -0.07 4.81
CA LEU A 16 15.92 -0.53 3.67
C LEU A 16 17.40 -0.66 4.02
N HIS A 17 17.92 0.22 4.88
CA HIS A 17 19.34 0.21 5.25
C HIS A 17 19.72 -0.98 6.13
N ARG A 18 18.74 -1.70 6.72
CA ARG A 18 19.00 -2.80 7.66
C ARG A 18 18.66 -4.19 7.12
N LEU A 19 17.74 -4.37 6.16
CA LEU A 19 17.30 -5.72 5.75
C LEU A 19 16.86 -5.79 4.28
N GLN A 20 17.71 -6.34 3.41
CA GLN A 20 17.52 -6.40 1.95
C GLN A 20 16.18 -7.06 1.55
N TYR A 21 16.00 -8.36 1.79
CA TYR A 21 14.80 -9.10 1.36
C TYR A 21 13.69 -9.12 2.42
N GLU A 22 14.09 -9.42 3.66
CA GLU A 22 13.20 -9.55 4.81
C GLU A 22 12.53 -8.23 5.20
N GLY A 23 13.27 -7.11 5.06
CA GLY A 23 12.76 -5.78 5.33
C GLY A 23 11.70 -5.37 4.31
N LEU A 24 11.96 -5.58 3.01
CA LEU A 24 10.99 -5.33 1.95
C LEU A 24 9.73 -6.17 2.15
N ARG A 25 9.87 -7.46 2.45
CA ARG A 25 8.73 -8.34 2.76
C ARG A 25 7.91 -7.78 3.92
N LEU A 26 8.56 -7.53 5.06
CA LEU A 26 7.89 -7.08 6.28
C LEU A 26 7.18 -5.73 6.07
N TYR A 27 7.82 -4.80 5.35
CA TYR A 27 7.23 -3.51 5.00
C TYR A 27 6.00 -3.65 4.11
N THR A 28 6.10 -4.45 3.04
CA THR A 28 4.99 -4.70 2.13
C THR A 28 3.84 -5.39 2.86
N MET A 29 4.13 -6.34 3.76
CA MET A 29 3.14 -6.96 4.64
C MET A 29 2.47 -5.92 5.54
N ILE A 30 3.23 -5.01 6.16
CA ILE A 30 2.66 -3.95 7.00
C ILE A 30 1.68 -3.09 6.20
N LEU A 31 2.08 -2.61 5.02
CA LEU A 31 1.21 -1.81 4.16
C LEU A 31 -0.04 -2.59 3.76
N PHE A 32 0.13 -3.85 3.34
CA PHE A 32 -0.96 -4.74 2.97
C PHE A 32 -1.99 -4.88 4.09
N HIS A 33 -1.52 -5.15 5.32
CA HIS A 33 -2.39 -5.25 6.49
C HIS A 33 -3.05 -3.94 6.89
N CYS A 34 -2.35 -2.81 6.78
CA CYS A 34 -2.89 -1.50 7.16
C CYS A 34 -3.96 -1.05 6.18
N GLN A 35 -3.65 -1.04 4.87
CA GLN A 35 -4.55 -0.48 3.86
C GLN A 35 -5.77 -1.35 3.61
N LEU A 36 -5.67 -2.67 3.79
CA LEU A 36 -6.80 -3.61 3.68
C LEU A 36 -7.51 -3.90 5.02
N PHE A 37 -7.10 -3.22 6.11
CA PHE A 37 -7.65 -3.38 7.46
C PHE A 37 -7.62 -4.83 8.00
N LEU A 38 -6.62 -5.60 7.57
CA LEU A 38 -6.56 -7.04 7.79
C LEU A 38 -6.10 -7.40 9.19
N ARG A 39 -6.68 -8.49 9.70
CA ARG A 39 -6.11 -9.25 10.81
C ARG A 39 -4.96 -10.11 10.29
N SER A 40 -4.05 -10.52 11.17
CA SER A 40 -2.93 -11.40 10.80
C SER A 40 -3.39 -12.69 10.14
N ALA A 41 -4.44 -13.31 10.69
CA ALA A 41 -5.03 -14.53 10.13
C ALA A 41 -5.66 -14.35 8.73
N GLU A 42 -5.81 -13.10 8.25
CA GLU A 42 -6.35 -12.80 6.92
C GLU A 42 -5.21 -12.49 5.94
N GLY A 43 -4.24 -11.65 6.33
CA GLY A 43 -3.16 -11.24 5.43
C GLY A 43 -1.91 -12.14 5.41
N CYS A 44 -1.59 -12.82 6.51
CA CYS A 44 -0.44 -13.72 6.55
C CYS A 44 -0.58 -14.96 5.65
N PRO A 45 -1.75 -15.65 5.61
CA PRO A 45 -1.96 -16.77 4.70
C PRO A 45 -2.43 -16.36 3.31
N PHE A 46 -2.38 -15.06 2.95
CA PHE A 46 -2.83 -14.58 1.64
C PHE A 46 -2.01 -15.20 0.50
N ARG A 47 -2.69 -15.60 -0.58
CA ARG A 47 -2.08 -16.30 -1.71
C ARG A 47 -2.12 -15.48 -2.99
N ILE A 48 -1.18 -15.75 -3.90
CA ILE A 48 -1.16 -15.15 -5.24
C ILE A 48 -2.49 -15.42 -5.97
N GLU A 49 -3.06 -16.61 -5.78
CA GLU A 49 -4.33 -17.01 -6.40
C GLU A 49 -5.56 -16.24 -5.83
N ASP A 50 -5.37 -15.47 -4.76
CA ASP A 50 -6.39 -14.59 -4.20
C ASP A 50 -6.39 -13.19 -4.84
N ILE A 51 -5.51 -12.94 -5.82
CA ILE A 51 -5.58 -11.76 -6.67
C ILE A 51 -6.66 -11.95 -7.73
N LEU A 52 -7.57 -10.99 -7.83
CA LEU A 52 -8.64 -10.96 -8.81
C LEU A 52 -8.14 -10.23 -10.05
N THR A 53 -7.50 -10.93 -10.98
CA THR A 53 -6.84 -10.31 -12.15
C THR A 53 -7.82 -9.54 -13.05
N SER A 54 -9.09 -9.98 -13.10
CA SER A 54 -10.18 -9.25 -13.78
C SER A 54 -10.48 -7.87 -13.19
N LEU A 55 -10.04 -7.61 -11.96
CA LEU A 55 -10.17 -6.35 -11.24
C LEU A 55 -8.82 -5.63 -11.10
N VAL A 56 -7.79 -6.05 -11.83
CA VAL A 56 -6.56 -5.27 -11.95
C VAL A 56 -6.72 -4.40 -13.18
N SER A 57 -6.52 -3.08 -13.01
CA SER A 57 -6.61 -2.10 -14.09
C SER A 57 -5.26 -1.46 -14.33
N VAL A 58 -4.98 -1.14 -15.59
CA VAL A 58 -3.70 -0.57 -16.03
C VAL A 58 -3.93 0.70 -16.83
N ASN A 59 -2.99 1.63 -16.73
CA ASN A 59 -2.95 2.80 -17.57
C ASN A 59 -2.56 2.35 -19.00
N PRO A 60 -3.39 2.64 -20.02
CA PRO A 60 -3.14 2.19 -21.38
C PRO A 60 -1.91 2.83 -22.03
N ASP A 61 -1.51 4.02 -21.59
CA ASP A 61 -0.41 4.79 -22.21
C ASP A 61 0.97 4.28 -21.79
N ASN A 62 1.11 3.88 -20.53
CA ASN A 62 2.41 3.49 -19.96
C ASN A 62 2.43 2.09 -19.32
N GLY A 63 1.29 1.40 -19.26
CA GLY A 63 1.16 0.06 -18.69
C GLY A 63 1.26 -0.02 -17.17
N ASP A 64 1.28 1.12 -16.47
CA ASP A 64 1.31 1.16 -15.01
C ASP A 64 0.01 0.60 -14.41
N VAL A 65 0.13 -0.16 -13.33
CA VAL A 65 -1.04 -0.68 -12.62
C VAL A 65 -1.68 0.44 -11.79
N ASN A 66 -2.94 0.77 -12.08
CA ASN A 66 -3.72 1.78 -11.38
C ASN A 66 -4.35 1.23 -10.10
N CYS A 67 -4.83 0.00 -10.14
CA CYS A 67 -5.43 -0.66 -8.99
C CYS A 67 -5.37 -2.18 -9.12
N MET A 68 -5.47 -2.87 -7.99
CA MET A 68 -5.49 -4.34 -7.93
C MET A 68 -6.66 -4.83 -7.07
N GLY A 69 -7.51 -5.68 -7.62
CA GLY A 69 -8.51 -6.41 -6.85
C GLY A 69 -7.92 -7.63 -6.14
N VAL A 70 -8.33 -7.86 -4.91
CA VAL A 70 -8.01 -9.06 -4.11
C VAL A 70 -9.26 -9.61 -3.45
N LYS A 71 -9.31 -10.91 -3.18
CA LYS A 71 -10.38 -11.52 -2.38
C LYS A 71 -9.88 -11.88 -0.98
N ILE A 72 -10.62 -11.49 0.04
CA ILE A 72 -10.28 -11.73 1.45
C ILE A 72 -11.46 -12.40 2.14
N LYS A 73 -11.18 -13.47 2.90
CA LYS A 73 -12.18 -14.08 3.79
C LYS A 73 -11.84 -13.76 5.24
N GLY A 74 -12.56 -12.80 5.82
CA GLY A 74 -12.42 -12.45 7.23
C GLY A 74 -13.09 -13.46 8.17
N LYS A 75 -12.75 -13.37 9.46
CA LYS A 75 -13.29 -14.28 10.50
C LYS A 75 -14.82 -14.35 10.53
N ALA A 76 -15.48 -13.23 10.27
CA ALA A 76 -16.93 -13.10 10.39
C ALA A 76 -17.66 -13.11 9.04
N ASP A 77 -16.92 -13.36 7.96
CA ASP A 77 -17.39 -13.32 6.59
C ASP A 77 -17.81 -14.73 6.17
N GLY A 78 -19.03 -14.86 5.62
CA GLY A 78 -19.53 -16.16 5.14
C GLY A 78 -18.80 -16.65 3.89
N SER A 79 -18.33 -15.72 3.08
CA SER A 79 -17.63 -15.94 1.81
C SER A 79 -16.42 -15.01 1.68
N PHE A 80 -15.64 -15.20 0.62
CA PHE A 80 -14.63 -14.23 0.22
C PHE A 80 -15.28 -12.92 -0.21
N VAL A 81 -14.71 -11.81 0.25
CA VAL A 81 -15.11 -10.44 -0.06
C VAL A 81 -14.05 -9.82 -0.98
N PRO A 82 -14.43 -9.28 -2.15
CA PRO A 82 -13.51 -8.54 -3.00
C PRO A 82 -13.19 -7.18 -2.36
N LEU A 83 -11.91 -6.80 -2.41
CA LEU A 83 -11.40 -5.51 -1.97
C LEU A 83 -10.46 -4.95 -3.03
N MET A 84 -10.39 -3.63 -3.14
CA MET A 84 -9.48 -2.94 -4.05
C MET A 84 -8.23 -2.46 -3.31
N ILE A 85 -7.13 -2.41 -4.05
CA ILE A 85 -5.89 -1.74 -3.68
C ILE A 85 -5.68 -0.65 -4.73
N TRP A 86 -5.67 0.60 -4.31
CA TRP A 86 -5.51 1.75 -5.19
C TRP A 86 -4.06 2.21 -5.25
N ARG A 87 -3.59 2.62 -6.42
CA ARG A 87 -2.27 3.24 -6.56
C ARG A 87 -2.32 4.62 -5.89
N CYS A 88 -1.39 4.86 -4.97
CA CYS A 88 -1.20 6.16 -4.34
C CYS A 88 0.09 6.78 -4.86
N THR A 89 0.00 7.87 -5.61
CA THR A 89 1.16 8.58 -6.14
C THR A 89 1.56 9.77 -5.25
N ASP A 90 0.65 10.24 -4.40
CA ASP A 90 0.85 11.37 -3.50
C ASP A 90 1.97 11.11 -2.48
N VAL A 91 2.01 9.88 -1.98
CA VAL A 91 2.98 9.42 -0.96
C VAL A 91 3.53 8.06 -1.41
N PRO A 92 4.58 8.03 -2.25
CA PRO A 92 5.11 6.79 -2.82
C PRO A 92 5.47 5.75 -1.76
N GLU A 93 5.93 6.15 -0.57
CA GLU A 93 6.18 5.29 0.59
C GLU A 93 4.94 4.49 1.00
N LEU A 94 3.74 5.04 0.81
CA LEU A 94 2.47 4.42 1.13
C LEU A 94 1.80 3.80 -0.10
N CYS A 95 2.44 3.75 -1.27
CA CYS A 95 1.86 3.14 -2.45
C CYS A 95 1.92 1.61 -2.38
N LEU A 96 0.85 0.97 -1.90
CA LEU A 96 0.83 -0.50 -1.78
C LEU A 96 0.95 -1.21 -3.13
N VAL A 97 0.38 -0.64 -4.21
CA VAL A 97 0.53 -1.20 -5.57
C VAL A 97 2.02 -1.28 -5.95
N SER A 98 2.76 -0.16 -5.87
CA SER A 98 4.19 -0.13 -6.20
C SER A 98 5.01 -1.09 -5.34
N HIS A 99 4.72 -1.15 -4.03
CA HIS A 99 5.42 -2.05 -3.11
C HIS A 99 5.11 -3.54 -3.37
N LEU A 100 3.87 -3.88 -3.76
CA LEU A 100 3.51 -5.24 -4.15
C LEU A 100 4.19 -5.65 -5.46
N LEU A 101 4.16 -4.80 -6.49
CA LEU A 101 4.84 -5.08 -7.75
C LEU A 101 6.35 -5.25 -7.56
N LEU A 102 6.96 -4.38 -6.74
CA LEU A 102 8.35 -4.50 -6.33
C LEU A 102 8.61 -5.83 -5.61
N TRP A 103 7.78 -6.18 -4.63
CA TRP A 103 7.90 -7.43 -3.89
C TRP A 103 7.79 -8.65 -4.80
N LEU A 104 6.83 -8.68 -5.72
CA LEU A 104 6.66 -9.77 -6.69
C LEU A 104 7.88 -9.89 -7.62
N SER A 105 8.43 -8.76 -8.09
CA SER A 105 9.66 -8.74 -8.89
C SER A 105 10.84 -9.35 -8.15
N VAL A 106 11.08 -8.91 -6.91
CA VAL A 106 12.24 -9.30 -6.10
C VAL A 106 12.12 -10.74 -5.58
N SER A 107 10.91 -11.14 -5.18
CA SER A 107 10.64 -12.47 -4.63
C SER A 107 10.63 -13.55 -5.71
N GLY A 108 10.18 -13.21 -6.92
CA GLY A 108 10.01 -14.17 -8.02
C GLY A 108 8.90 -15.18 -7.75
N ILE A 109 8.01 -14.91 -6.80
CA ILE A 109 6.90 -15.80 -6.44
C ILE A 109 5.82 -15.69 -7.51
N THR A 110 5.46 -16.82 -8.10
CA THR A 110 4.42 -16.89 -9.13
C THR A 110 3.14 -17.61 -8.71
N SER A 111 3.19 -18.34 -7.59
CA SER A 111 2.08 -19.10 -7.02
C SER A 111 2.32 -19.37 -5.53
N GLY A 112 1.29 -19.71 -4.79
CA GLY A 112 1.39 -19.99 -3.35
C GLY A 112 1.18 -18.73 -2.49
N TYR A 113 1.77 -18.72 -1.29
CA TYR A 113 1.65 -17.59 -0.39
C TYR A 113 2.34 -16.35 -0.98
N LEU A 114 1.64 -15.21 -0.94
CA LEU A 114 2.21 -13.92 -1.35
C LEU A 114 3.43 -13.55 -0.49
N PHE A 115 3.39 -13.90 0.79
CA PHE A 115 4.48 -13.69 1.74
C PHE A 115 4.90 -15.02 2.36
N PRO A 116 5.78 -15.80 1.73
CA PRO A 116 6.25 -17.07 2.27
C PRO A 116 7.25 -16.85 3.41
N LYS A 117 7.41 -17.84 4.30
CA LYS A 117 8.34 -17.80 5.45
C LYS A 117 9.78 -17.47 5.11
N LYS A 118 10.25 -17.99 3.99
CA LYS A 118 11.60 -17.77 3.46
C LYS A 118 11.53 -17.79 1.94
N LYS A 119 12.52 -17.19 1.28
CA LYS A 119 12.63 -17.24 -0.18
C LYS A 119 12.73 -18.69 -0.67
N GLY A 120 11.89 -19.07 -1.63
CA GLY A 120 11.86 -20.42 -2.21
C GLY A 120 11.07 -21.47 -1.42
N PHE A 121 10.42 -21.09 -0.31
CA PHE A 121 9.59 -22.00 0.49
C PHE A 121 8.10 -21.77 0.22
N SER A 122 7.30 -22.81 0.35
CA SER A 122 5.84 -22.79 0.21
C SER A 122 5.10 -22.60 1.54
N ASP A 123 5.82 -22.39 2.64
CA ASP A 123 5.22 -22.24 3.98
C ASP A 123 4.64 -20.85 4.21
N CYS A 124 3.48 -20.80 4.86
CA CYS A 124 2.83 -19.57 5.30
C CYS A 124 3.74 -18.80 6.26
N PHE A 125 3.74 -17.47 6.16
CA PHE A 125 4.30 -16.64 7.22
C PHE A 125 3.42 -16.75 8.47
N ASP A 126 3.92 -17.35 9.55
CA ASP A 126 3.10 -17.57 10.73
C ASP A 126 2.89 -16.29 11.56
N PHE A 127 1.75 -16.23 12.25
CA PHE A 127 1.35 -15.10 13.10
C PHE A 127 2.43 -14.74 14.13
N THR A 128 3.01 -15.74 14.79
CA THR A 128 3.96 -15.53 15.89
C THR A 128 5.21 -14.83 15.39
N THR A 129 5.76 -15.31 14.26
CA THR A 129 6.91 -14.70 13.60
C THR A 129 6.60 -13.28 13.17
N PHE A 130 5.45 -13.05 12.52
CA PHE A 130 5.04 -11.71 12.09
C PHE A 130 4.89 -10.73 13.25
N ASN A 131 4.18 -11.14 14.29
CA ASN A 131 3.93 -10.29 15.45
C ASN A 131 5.24 -9.95 16.18
N ASN A 132 6.19 -10.88 16.28
CA ASN A 132 7.48 -10.63 16.91
C ASN A 132 8.36 -9.69 16.08
N GLN A 133 8.42 -9.88 14.75
CA GLN A 133 9.15 -8.97 13.87
C GLN A 133 8.55 -7.56 13.88
N LEU A 134 7.22 -7.46 13.83
CA LEU A 134 6.51 -6.20 13.93
C LEU A 134 6.78 -5.49 15.25
N LYS A 135 6.70 -6.20 16.38
CA LYS A 135 7.01 -5.65 17.72
C LYS A 135 8.43 -5.10 17.77
N LYS A 136 9.40 -5.87 17.29
CA LYS A 136 10.81 -5.45 17.27
C LYS A 136 10.99 -4.17 16.45
N LEU A 137 10.46 -4.16 15.23
CA LEU A 137 10.52 -3.01 14.34
C LEU A 137 9.87 -1.76 14.94
N LEU A 138 8.69 -1.93 15.57
CA LEU A 138 7.99 -0.83 16.24
C LEU A 138 8.82 -0.26 17.40
N SER A 139 9.42 -1.12 18.23
CA SER A 139 10.30 -0.70 19.32
C SER A 139 11.57 -0.01 18.81
N ASP A 140 12.14 -0.46 17.69
CA ASP A 140 13.34 0.14 17.09
C ASP A 140 13.07 1.53 16.52
N VAL A 141 11.88 1.76 15.94
CA VAL A 141 11.51 3.04 15.29
C VAL A 141 10.92 4.05 16.27
N VAL A 142 10.06 3.61 17.20
CA VAL A 142 9.32 4.50 18.11
C VAL A 142 10.01 4.61 19.48
N GLY A 143 10.96 3.72 19.79
CA GLY A 143 11.56 3.58 21.11
C GLY A 143 10.81 2.55 21.97
N ARG A 144 11.50 2.04 23.02
CA ARG A 144 10.88 1.19 24.04
C ARG A 144 10.09 2.09 25.00
N ASP A 145 8.77 2.09 24.87
CA ASP A 145 7.90 2.64 25.90
C ASP A 145 7.59 1.53 26.91
N ASP A 146 7.80 1.85 28.18
CA ASP A 146 7.71 1.09 29.44
C ASP A 146 6.30 0.57 29.81
N GLY A 147 5.52 0.16 28.80
CA GLY A 147 4.18 -0.41 29.00
C GLY A 147 3.31 -0.54 27.76
N ARG A 148 3.77 -0.07 26.58
CA ARG A 148 2.98 -0.18 25.34
C ARG A 148 3.07 -1.58 24.73
N VAL A 149 1.92 -2.26 24.69
CA VAL A 149 1.80 -3.54 23.98
C VAL A 149 1.67 -3.28 22.48
N TRP A 150 2.81 -3.30 21.79
CA TRP A 150 2.85 -3.34 20.32
C TRP A 150 2.40 -4.72 19.82
N GLY A 151 1.71 -4.76 18.69
CA GLY A 151 1.31 -6.00 18.05
C GLY A 151 0.49 -5.78 16.79
N THR A 152 0.03 -6.86 16.19
CA THR A 152 -0.71 -6.84 14.91
C THR A 152 -2.01 -6.04 14.92
N HIS A 153 -2.64 -5.84 16.08
CA HIS A 153 -3.77 -4.90 16.24
C HIS A 153 -3.41 -3.44 15.91
N THR A 154 -2.13 -3.07 16.00
CA THR A 154 -1.64 -1.75 15.60
C THR A 154 -1.87 -1.50 14.11
N LEU A 155 -1.80 -2.52 13.27
CA LEU A 155 -1.91 -2.37 11.82
C LEU A 155 -3.30 -1.88 11.41
N ARG A 156 -4.35 -2.56 11.87
CA ARG A 156 -5.74 -2.15 11.61
C ARG A 156 -6.09 -0.78 12.19
N LYS A 157 -5.58 -0.47 13.40
CA LYS A 157 -5.69 0.88 13.98
C LYS A 157 -5.00 1.94 13.11
N THR A 158 -3.88 1.57 12.48
CA THR A 158 -3.15 2.46 11.56
C THR A 158 -3.87 2.59 10.22
N GLY A 159 -4.56 1.56 9.73
CA GLY A 159 -5.48 1.68 8.59
C GLY A 159 -6.54 2.76 8.80
N TYR A 160 -7.17 2.81 9.98
CA TYR A 160 -8.10 3.89 10.34
C TYR A 160 -7.43 5.26 10.36
N LEU A 161 -6.20 5.32 10.86
CA LEU A 161 -5.44 6.57 10.87
C LEU A 161 -5.17 7.09 9.46
N LEU A 162 -4.71 6.23 8.55
CA LEU A 162 -4.48 6.59 7.16
C LEU A 162 -5.78 7.04 6.49
N ALA A 163 -6.88 6.32 6.71
CA ALA A 163 -8.15 6.68 6.09
C ALA A 163 -8.68 8.03 6.56
N ILE A 164 -8.60 8.35 7.85
CA ILE A 164 -9.03 9.66 8.36
C ILE A 164 -8.07 10.77 7.89
N TRP A 165 -6.76 10.50 7.88
CA TRP A 165 -5.79 11.45 7.34
C TRP A 165 -6.07 11.76 5.87
N GLY A 166 -6.40 10.74 5.08
CA GLY A 166 -6.80 10.86 3.69
C GLY A 166 -8.25 11.26 3.45
N LYS A 167 -8.90 11.91 4.44
CA LYS A 167 -10.25 12.50 4.36
C LYS A 167 -11.37 11.48 4.12
N GLY A 168 -11.17 10.22 4.47
CA GLY A 168 -12.16 9.16 4.36
C GLY A 168 -13.34 9.34 5.34
N GLU A 169 -14.55 9.09 4.84
CA GLU A 169 -15.79 9.16 5.61
C GLU A 169 -16.01 7.90 6.48
N LEU A 170 -16.53 8.06 7.70
CA LEU A 170 -16.69 6.97 8.67
C LEU A 170 -17.45 5.76 8.09
N GLY A 171 -18.51 5.99 7.32
CA GLY A 171 -19.30 4.92 6.70
C GLY A 171 -18.47 4.08 5.73
N GLN A 172 -17.68 4.74 4.87
CA GLN A 172 -16.82 4.07 3.89
C GLN A 172 -15.66 3.34 4.57
N ILE A 173 -15.08 3.94 5.62
CA ILE A 173 -14.03 3.30 6.43
C ILE A 173 -14.58 2.07 7.14
N MET A 174 -15.79 2.15 7.70
CA MET A 174 -16.46 1.04 8.38
C MET A 174 -16.66 -0.15 7.44
N LEU A 175 -17.17 0.10 6.23
CA LEU A 175 -17.37 -0.92 5.19
C LEU A 175 -16.03 -1.51 4.73
N SER A 176 -15.05 -0.66 4.45
CA SER A 176 -13.67 -1.05 4.09
C SER A 176 -13.01 -1.95 5.14
N ALA A 177 -13.19 -1.61 6.41
CA ALA A 177 -12.71 -2.40 7.53
C ALA A 177 -13.59 -3.62 7.86
N ARG A 178 -14.71 -3.81 7.16
CA ARG A 178 -15.66 -4.92 7.35
C ARG A 178 -16.16 -5.03 8.78
N HIS A 179 -16.51 -3.91 9.40
CA HIS A 179 -17.20 -3.92 10.69
C HIS A 179 -18.70 -4.09 10.49
N LYS A 180 -19.31 -4.94 11.32
CA LYS A 180 -20.77 -5.17 11.30
C LYS A 180 -21.56 -4.05 11.95
N THR A 181 -20.97 -3.35 12.93
CA THR A 181 -21.66 -2.32 13.71
C THR A 181 -20.87 -1.02 13.76
N VAL A 182 -21.59 0.09 13.81
CA VAL A 182 -21.04 1.44 13.89
C VAL A 182 -20.27 1.63 15.19
N GLU A 183 -20.74 1.06 16.31
CA GLU A 183 -20.10 1.13 17.62
C GLU A 183 -18.70 0.51 17.59
N SER A 184 -18.55 -0.60 16.87
CA SER A 184 -17.23 -1.21 16.71
C SER A 184 -16.29 -0.34 15.90
N ALA A 185 -16.78 0.32 14.83
CA ALA A 185 -15.97 1.20 13.99
C ALA A 185 -15.60 2.50 14.73
N LYS A 186 -16.55 3.11 15.44
CA LYS A 186 -16.37 4.34 16.23
C LYS A 186 -15.22 4.25 17.23
N ARG A 187 -14.97 3.08 17.85
CA ARG A 187 -13.83 2.91 18.76
C ARG A 187 -12.47 3.09 18.07
N TYR A 188 -12.31 2.55 16.87
CA TYR A 188 -11.08 2.72 16.08
C TYR A 188 -10.98 4.13 15.51
N TYR A 189 -12.09 4.64 14.97
CA TYR A 189 -12.18 5.97 14.40
C TYR A 189 -11.85 7.06 15.43
N GLY A 190 -12.51 7.05 16.59
CA GLY A 190 -12.31 8.05 17.64
C GLY A 190 -10.87 8.09 18.15
N SER A 191 -10.25 6.91 18.32
CA SER A 191 -8.84 6.82 18.71
C SER A 191 -7.90 7.44 17.67
N ALA A 192 -8.14 7.17 16.38
CA ALA A 192 -7.32 7.68 15.29
C ALA A 192 -7.54 9.19 15.05
N ALA A 193 -8.78 9.66 15.10
CA ALA A 193 -9.13 11.07 14.98
C ALA A 193 -8.54 11.91 16.12
N ALA A 194 -8.64 11.43 17.37
CA ALA A 194 -8.02 12.09 18.53
C ALA A 194 -6.50 12.19 18.35
N PHE A 195 -5.86 11.14 17.85
CA PHE A 195 -4.42 11.14 17.59
C PHE A 195 -4.00 12.14 16.51
N LEU A 196 -4.73 12.24 15.38
CA LEU A 196 -4.47 13.27 14.36
C LEU A 196 -4.68 14.68 14.90
N LYS A 197 -5.72 14.87 15.72
CA LYS A 197 -5.95 16.17 16.37
C LYS A 197 -4.78 16.54 17.27
N MET A 198 -4.26 15.61 18.07
CA MET A 198 -3.06 15.82 18.88
C MET A 198 -1.84 16.22 18.03
N ILE A 199 -1.59 15.54 16.91
CA ILE A 199 -0.51 15.91 15.98
C ILE A 199 -0.69 17.32 15.44
N SER A 200 -1.91 17.70 15.04
CA SER A 200 -2.22 19.04 14.52
C SER A 200 -1.95 20.16 15.52
N LEU A 201 -2.18 19.89 16.80
CA LEU A 201 -1.97 20.86 17.88
C LEU A 201 -0.47 21.05 18.21
N GLN A 202 0.37 20.05 17.92
CA GLN A 202 1.80 20.10 18.19
C GLN A 202 2.60 20.99 17.22
N LYS A 203 1.94 21.62 16.21
CA LYS A 203 2.50 22.63 15.27
C LYS A 203 3.85 22.30 14.60
N ARG A 204 4.32 21.06 14.67
CA ARG A 204 5.64 20.62 14.18
C ARG A 204 5.60 19.45 13.20
N SER A 205 4.43 19.04 12.74
CA SER A 205 4.32 17.82 11.94
C SER A 205 4.25 18.12 10.44
N ALA A 206 5.37 17.91 9.75
CA ALA A 206 5.46 17.83 8.28
C ALA A 206 4.52 16.76 7.68
N LEU A 207 3.93 15.89 8.50
CA LEU A 207 2.93 14.91 8.06
C LEU A 207 1.65 15.60 7.58
N LEU A 208 1.22 16.69 8.24
CA LEU A 208 -0.03 17.36 7.91
C LEU A 208 0.09 18.31 6.72
N THR A 209 1.30 18.51 6.18
CA THR A 209 1.54 19.29 4.97
C THR A 209 1.53 18.44 3.70
N VAL A 210 1.51 17.11 3.84
CA VAL A 210 1.40 16.19 2.71
C VAL A 210 -0.08 15.91 2.47
N ASP A 211 -0.56 16.24 1.28
CA ASP A 211 -1.91 15.86 0.85
C ASP A 211 -1.86 14.38 0.49
N TYR A 212 -2.54 13.55 1.27
CA TYR A 212 -2.69 12.12 1.04
C TYR A 212 -4.16 11.88 0.74
N THR A 213 -4.48 11.19 -0.35
CA THR A 213 -5.86 10.81 -0.65
C THR A 213 -6.08 9.35 -0.29
N TRP A 214 -7.08 9.09 0.56
CA TRP A 214 -7.52 7.72 0.85
C TRP A 214 -8.74 7.37 0.01
N GLU A 215 -8.71 6.17 -0.57
CA GLU A 215 -9.82 5.63 -1.35
C GLU A 215 -10.46 4.43 -0.65
N ALA A 216 -11.79 4.34 -0.72
CA ALA A 216 -12.53 3.23 -0.17
C ALA A 216 -12.18 1.94 -0.91
N ILE A 217 -11.91 0.87 -0.16
CA ILE A 217 -11.48 -0.42 -0.73
C ILE A 217 -12.63 -1.42 -0.86
N HIS A 218 -13.72 -1.18 -0.13
CA HIS A 218 -14.90 -2.02 -0.21
C HIS A 218 -15.68 -1.71 -1.48
N MET A 219 -16.14 -2.74 -2.18
CA MET A 219 -16.99 -2.59 -3.35
C MET A 219 -18.37 -3.17 -3.09
N SER A 220 -19.40 -2.37 -3.34
CA SER A 220 -20.80 -2.74 -3.20
C SER A 220 -21.21 -3.77 -4.26
N ASP A 221 -20.76 -3.59 -5.51
CA ASP A 221 -20.95 -4.53 -6.61
C ASP A 221 -19.66 -4.69 -7.42
N HIS A 222 -18.97 -5.82 -7.23
CA HIS A 222 -17.74 -6.12 -7.95
C HIS A 222 -17.98 -6.58 -9.39
N ARG A 223 -19.17 -7.07 -9.73
CA ARG A 223 -19.48 -7.51 -11.10
C ARG A 223 -19.60 -6.32 -12.02
N GLU A 224 -20.22 -5.25 -11.52
CA GLU A 224 -20.30 -3.97 -12.22
C GLU A 224 -18.90 -3.40 -12.47
N LEU A 225 -18.00 -3.46 -11.48
CA LEU A 225 -16.63 -2.99 -11.69
C LEU A 225 -15.84 -3.85 -12.68
N VAL A 226 -16.05 -5.17 -12.70
CA VAL A 226 -15.47 -6.02 -13.77
C VAL A 226 -16.00 -5.59 -15.14
N ALA A 227 -17.30 -5.27 -15.25
CA ALA A 227 -17.91 -4.83 -16.51
C ALA A 227 -17.41 -3.44 -16.95
N LEU A 228 -17.11 -2.54 -16.00
CA LEU A 228 -16.61 -1.19 -16.25
C LEU A 228 -15.08 -1.13 -16.38
N ASN A 229 -14.34 -2.17 -15.99
CA ASN A 229 -12.90 -2.21 -16.17
C ASN A 229 -12.58 -2.42 -17.65
N GLU A 230 -12.37 -1.32 -18.37
CA GLU A 230 -12.12 -1.33 -19.82
C GLU A 230 -10.82 -2.05 -20.20
N ASN A 231 -9.86 -2.15 -19.27
CA ASN A 231 -8.53 -2.74 -19.51
C ASN A 231 -8.10 -3.68 -18.37
N PRO A 232 -8.76 -4.84 -18.21
CA PRO A 232 -8.42 -5.80 -17.17
C PRO A 232 -7.14 -6.58 -17.52
N ILE A 233 -6.43 -7.05 -16.50
CA ILE A 233 -5.30 -7.99 -16.68
C ILE A 233 -5.82 -9.42 -16.87
N GLY A 234 -5.33 -10.11 -17.91
CA GLY A 234 -5.67 -11.49 -18.24
C GLY A 234 -4.93 -12.54 -17.38
N GLY A 235 -5.54 -12.94 -16.26
CA GLY A 235 -4.99 -14.04 -15.46
C GLY A 235 -3.61 -13.75 -14.84
N LEU A 236 -3.04 -14.76 -14.17
CA LEU A 236 -1.76 -14.63 -13.45
C LEU A 236 -0.54 -14.43 -14.36
N PRO A 237 -0.41 -15.10 -15.53
CA PRO A 237 0.72 -14.85 -16.43
C PRO A 237 0.84 -13.37 -16.85
N ASP A 238 -0.28 -12.69 -17.07
CA ASP A 238 -0.28 -11.27 -17.43
C ASP A 238 0.08 -10.37 -16.25
N LEU A 239 -0.33 -10.72 -15.02
CA LEU A 239 0.12 -9.98 -13.83
C LEU A 239 1.65 -9.90 -13.77
N PHE A 240 2.35 -11.00 -14.05
CA PHE A 240 3.83 -11.00 -14.05
C PHE A 240 4.43 -10.25 -15.24
N ARG A 241 3.70 -10.13 -16.35
CA ARG A 241 4.07 -9.19 -17.42
C ARG A 241 4.04 -7.75 -16.91
N HIS A 242 3.01 -7.36 -16.17
CA HIS A 242 2.92 -6.00 -15.60
C HIS A 242 3.95 -5.75 -14.49
N VAL A 243 4.34 -6.77 -13.71
CA VAL A 243 5.48 -6.68 -12.79
C VAL A 243 6.78 -6.35 -13.55
N ARG A 244 7.00 -6.92 -14.73
CA ARG A 244 8.17 -6.59 -15.58
C ARG A 244 8.08 -5.17 -16.13
N ILE A 245 6.93 -4.80 -16.70
CA ILE A 245 6.67 -3.44 -17.23
C ILE A 245 6.92 -2.39 -16.14
N PHE A 246 6.47 -2.63 -14.92
CA PHE A 246 6.74 -1.75 -13.79
C PHE A 246 8.23 -1.48 -13.56
N VAL A 247 9.07 -2.52 -13.58
CA VAL A 247 10.53 -2.37 -13.42
C VAL A 247 11.15 -1.68 -14.65
N GLU A 248 10.66 -1.99 -15.85
CA GLU A 248 11.09 -1.35 -17.10
C GLU A 248 10.75 0.16 -17.11
N ASN A 249 9.59 0.54 -16.58
CA ASN A 249 9.17 1.93 -16.42
C ASN A 249 10.10 2.69 -15.47
N LEU A 250 10.50 2.10 -14.33
CA LEU A 250 11.50 2.72 -13.45
C LEU A 250 12.84 2.96 -14.15
N VAL A 251 13.24 2.06 -15.05
CA VAL A 251 14.44 2.23 -15.89
C VAL A 251 14.24 3.33 -16.92
N ALA A 252 13.10 3.34 -17.61
CA ALA A 252 12.77 4.32 -18.65
C ALA A 252 12.71 5.75 -18.08
N GLN A 253 12.16 5.89 -16.88
CA GLN A 253 12.12 7.14 -16.11
C GLN A 253 13.50 7.57 -15.57
N ARG A 254 14.55 6.77 -15.79
CA ARG A 254 15.94 7.02 -15.34
C ARG A 254 16.12 7.12 -13.83
N VAL A 255 15.14 6.64 -13.04
CA VAL A 255 15.23 6.51 -11.58
C VAL A 255 15.88 5.19 -11.16
N LEU A 256 16.02 4.24 -12.10
CA LEU A 256 16.69 2.95 -11.90
C LEU A 256 17.70 2.65 -13.01
N ALA A 257 18.94 2.34 -12.65
CA ALA A 257 19.93 1.88 -13.62
C ALA A 257 19.62 0.45 -14.12
N ARG A 258 19.80 0.19 -15.41
CA ARG A 258 19.54 -1.13 -16.05
C ARG A 258 20.21 -2.32 -15.35
N ASN A 259 21.43 -2.12 -14.85
CA ASN A 259 22.20 -3.15 -14.13
C ASN A 259 21.80 -3.30 -12.65
N LYS A 260 20.82 -2.53 -12.16
CA LYS A 260 20.35 -2.55 -10.76
C LYS A 260 18.91 -3.08 -10.63
N THR A 261 18.32 -3.64 -11.68
CA THR A 261 16.95 -4.18 -11.68
C THR A 261 16.71 -5.38 -10.74
N ARG A 262 17.76 -5.92 -10.13
CA ARG A 262 17.68 -6.95 -9.07
C ARG A 262 18.18 -6.46 -7.71
N ASN A 263 18.64 -5.22 -7.62
CA ASN A 263 19.14 -4.65 -6.38
C ASN A 263 17.98 -4.04 -5.60
N ILE A 264 17.65 -4.64 -4.46
CA ILE A 264 16.47 -4.26 -3.67
C ILE A 264 16.55 -2.81 -3.20
N ILE A 265 17.71 -2.36 -2.74
CA ILE A 265 17.89 -0.99 -2.26
C ILE A 265 17.67 0.01 -3.40
N ALA A 266 18.28 -0.24 -4.57
CA ALA A 266 18.13 0.63 -5.73
C ALA A 266 16.68 0.66 -6.23
N LEU A 267 16.00 -0.48 -6.27
CA LEU A 267 14.60 -0.56 -6.64
C LEU A 267 13.70 0.19 -5.64
N SER A 268 13.92 0.01 -4.34
CA SER A 268 13.13 0.72 -3.33
C SER A 268 13.40 2.23 -3.34
N GLN A 269 14.62 2.67 -3.63
CA GLN A 269 14.90 4.09 -3.86
C GLN A 269 14.21 4.61 -5.13
N ALA A 270 14.22 3.82 -6.21
CA ALA A 270 13.60 4.18 -7.48
C ALA A 270 12.10 4.41 -7.34
N ILE A 271 11.37 3.58 -6.57
CA ILE A 271 9.93 3.80 -6.36
C ILE A 271 9.62 5.07 -5.57
N LEU A 272 10.53 5.54 -4.71
CA LEU A 272 10.36 6.80 -3.98
C LEU A 272 10.65 8.03 -4.85
N GLN A 273 11.57 7.86 -5.81
CA GLN A 273 11.91 8.90 -6.78
C GLN A 273 10.94 8.95 -7.95
N ALA A 274 10.27 7.83 -8.23
CA ALA A 274 9.18 7.73 -9.20
C ALA A 274 7.96 8.51 -8.69
N ARG A 275 8.01 9.83 -8.84
CA ARG A 275 6.81 10.67 -8.77
C ARG A 275 6.03 10.50 -10.06
N ASP A 276 4.71 10.69 -9.96
CA ASP A 276 3.86 10.67 -11.13
C ASP A 276 4.23 11.83 -12.07
N GLN A 277 5.01 11.52 -13.10
CA GLN A 277 5.34 12.45 -14.18
C GLN A 277 4.08 12.91 -14.93
N SER A 278 2.91 12.25 -14.76
CA SER A 278 1.65 12.71 -15.36
C SER A 278 1.23 14.07 -14.82
N ILE A 279 1.55 14.41 -13.57
CA ILE A 279 1.23 15.72 -12.99
C ILE A 279 2.14 16.78 -13.59
N ASP A 280 3.46 16.53 -13.66
CA ASP A 280 4.41 17.46 -14.26
C ASP A 280 4.12 17.65 -15.75
N THR A 281 3.81 16.58 -16.48
CA THR A 281 3.43 16.64 -17.90
C THR A 281 2.09 17.36 -18.10
N LYS A 282 1.10 17.17 -17.21
CA LYS A 282 -0.17 17.91 -17.25
C LYS A 282 0.04 19.40 -16.94
N ILE A 283 0.90 19.73 -15.98
CA ILE A 283 1.27 21.10 -15.65
C ILE A 283 2.00 21.74 -16.83
N ASP A 284 2.99 21.07 -17.41
CA ASP A 284 3.73 21.57 -18.58
C ASP A 284 2.81 21.76 -19.79
N ASN A 285 1.85 20.85 -20.02
CA ASN A 285 0.85 20.99 -21.07
C ASN A 285 -0.12 22.15 -20.81
N ILE A 286 -0.54 22.37 -19.56
CA ILE A 286 -1.39 23.50 -19.18
C ILE A 286 -0.62 24.81 -19.33
N LEU A 287 0.65 24.87 -18.90
CA LEU A 287 1.51 26.04 -19.04
C LEU A 287 1.78 26.35 -20.52
N ALA A 288 2.04 25.34 -21.35
CA ALA A 288 2.17 25.50 -22.79
C ALA A 288 0.87 25.98 -23.44
N LEU A 289 -0.29 25.49 -23.01
CA LEU A 289 -1.61 25.95 -23.46
C LEU A 289 -1.92 27.39 -23.02
N MET A 290 -1.49 27.79 -21.83
CA MET A 290 -1.65 29.17 -21.33
C MET A 290 -0.76 30.14 -22.09
N GLN A 291 0.49 29.76 -22.38
CA GLN A 291 1.42 30.53 -23.21
C GLN A 291 0.94 30.66 -24.66
N ALA A 292 0.45 29.56 -25.26
CA ALA A 292 -0.10 29.56 -26.62
C ALA A 292 -1.39 30.41 -26.74
N LYS A 293 -2.11 30.66 -25.65
CA LYS A 293 -3.32 31.50 -25.59
C LYS A 293 -3.06 32.93 -25.13
N GLY A 294 -1.80 33.33 -24.95
CA GLY A 294 -1.43 34.71 -24.59
C GLY A 294 -1.73 35.08 -23.13
N PHE A 295 -1.93 34.11 -22.24
CA PHE A 295 -2.07 34.35 -20.79
C PHE A 295 -0.70 34.34 -20.12
N GLY A 296 0.18 35.25 -20.53
CA GLY A 296 1.59 35.24 -20.11
C GLY A 296 2.33 36.57 -20.22
N ASP A 297 1.61 37.70 -20.25
CA ASP A 297 2.12 39.03 -19.86
C ASP A 297 1.33 39.54 -18.65
#